data_AF-A0A560GI28-F1
#
_entry.id   AF-A0A560GI28-F1
#
_cell.length_a   1.000
_cell.length_b   1.000
_cell.length_c   1.000
_cell.angle_alpha   90.00
_cell.angle_beta   90.00
_cell.angle_gamma   90.00
#
_symmetry.space_group_name_H-M   'P 1'
#
loop_
_entity.id
_entity.type
_entity.pdbx_description
1 polymer ?
#
loop_
_entity_poly.entity_id
_entity_poly.type
_entity_poly.pdbx_seq_one_letter_code
_entity_poly.pdbx_strand_id
1 'polypeptide(L)'
;MADVPFDQTPLDQAPLKQTPAASTLFERQMAMYTTYHRDSRNKATHAVGIPVIVFSVVLACTLVPLVTVAGLGTVTLGLALSAVVWALWIVLNRTVGLALGLLVVPSVLLSAWAVARLSTGTVQGLAGALFVGGWVLQLLGHVYEGRKPALVDNLFQALIGPMFIAMEALLALGLAPAGLHERIERQAGPRS
;
A
#
# COMPACT_ATOMS: atom_id res chain seq x y z
N MET A 1 32.48 22.67 -64.42
CA MET A 1 31.59 22.62 -63.25
C MET A 1 30.85 21.30 -63.33
N ALA A 2 31.22 20.33 -62.50
CA ALA A 2 30.54 19.04 -62.43
C ALA A 2 29.77 19.02 -61.11
N ASP A 3 28.44 18.86 -61.20
CA ASP A 3 27.54 18.74 -60.05
C ASP A 3 27.77 17.39 -59.38
N VAL A 4 28.19 17.42 -58.11
CA VAL A 4 28.24 16.24 -57.25
C VAL A 4 26.81 15.95 -56.78
N PRO A 5 26.24 14.75 -57.00
CA PRO A 5 24.91 14.44 -56.50
C PRO A 5 24.95 14.34 -54.97
N PHE A 6 24.12 15.12 -54.29
CA PHE A 6 23.85 14.93 -52.86
C PHE A 6 23.12 13.59 -52.69
N ASP A 7 23.76 12.64 -52.02
CA ASP A 7 23.14 11.39 -51.59
C ASP A 7 22.00 11.70 -50.61
N GLN A 8 20.75 11.47 -51.04
CA GLN A 8 19.54 11.62 -50.24
C GLN A 8 19.11 10.29 -49.62
N THR A 9 20.05 9.41 -49.26
CA THR A 9 19.70 8.23 -48.47
C THR A 9 19.07 8.69 -47.14
N PRO A 10 17.79 8.35 -46.84
CA PRO A 10 17.18 8.71 -45.58
C PRO A 10 18.02 8.10 -44.46
N LEU A 11 18.48 8.94 -43.52
CA LEU A 11 19.06 8.43 -42.28
C LEU A 11 18.06 7.47 -41.68
N ASP A 12 18.44 6.19 -41.59
CA ASP A 12 17.69 5.13 -40.96
C ASP A 12 17.21 5.63 -39.59
N GLN A 13 15.94 6.01 -39.50
CA GLN A 13 15.29 6.39 -38.26
C GLN A 13 15.00 5.10 -37.51
N ALA A 14 16.06 4.41 -37.08
CA ALA A 14 15.95 3.38 -36.09
C ALA A 14 15.13 3.97 -34.94
N PRO A 15 13.99 3.36 -34.55
CA PRO A 15 13.16 3.91 -33.49
C PRO A 15 14.06 4.09 -32.28
N LEU A 16 14.19 5.34 -31.82
CA LEU A 16 14.89 5.67 -30.59
C LEU A 16 14.40 4.67 -29.56
N LYS A 17 15.28 3.76 -29.11
CA LYS A 17 14.95 2.82 -28.04
C LYS A 17 14.38 3.66 -26.92
N GLN A 18 13.07 3.57 -26.71
CA GLN A 18 12.39 4.32 -25.67
C GLN A 18 13.13 4.00 -24.39
N THR A 19 13.87 4.97 -23.86
CA THR A 19 14.45 4.86 -22.53
C THR A 19 13.28 4.51 -21.63
N PRO A 20 13.30 3.36 -20.90
CA PRO A 20 12.19 3.01 -20.04
C PRO A 20 11.95 4.22 -19.14
N ALA A 21 10.71 4.73 -19.10
CA ALA A 21 10.36 5.79 -18.16
C ALA A 21 10.93 5.38 -16.79
N ALA A 22 11.69 6.28 -16.15
CA ALA A 22 12.29 5.97 -14.86
C ALA A 22 11.18 5.47 -13.93
N SER A 23 11.32 4.23 -13.43
CA SER A 23 10.28 3.58 -12.64
C SER A 23 9.88 4.47 -11.46
N THR A 24 8.60 4.48 -11.10
CA THR A 24 8.20 5.26 -9.90
C THR A 24 8.70 4.55 -8.64
N LEU A 25 8.82 5.28 -7.52
CA LEU A 25 9.15 4.66 -6.24
C LEU A 25 8.12 3.56 -5.89
N PHE A 26 6.84 3.83 -6.16
CA PHE A 26 5.77 2.86 -5.99
C PHE A 26 6.02 1.58 -6.82
N GLU A 27 6.28 1.70 -8.12
CA GLU A 27 6.51 0.55 -8.98
C GLU A 27 7.73 -0.28 -8.53
N ARG A 28 8.83 0.37 -8.14
CA ARG A 28 10.00 -0.33 -7.60
C ARG A 28 9.68 -1.13 -6.34
N GLN A 29 8.93 -0.53 -5.42
CA GLN A 29 8.54 -1.20 -4.17
C GLN A 29 7.58 -2.36 -4.43
N MET A 30 6.61 -2.20 -5.35
CA MET A 30 5.69 -3.28 -5.72
C MET A 30 6.40 -4.43 -6.45
N ALA A 31 7.35 -4.11 -7.34
CA ALA A 31 8.16 -5.11 -8.04
C ALA A 31 8.99 -5.94 -7.05
N MET A 32 9.66 -5.29 -6.10
CA MET A 32 10.36 -5.97 -5.01
C MET A 32 9.39 -6.80 -4.16
N TYR A 33 8.24 -6.25 -3.77
CA TYR A 33 7.31 -6.99 -2.90
C TYR A 33 6.75 -8.24 -3.58
N THR A 34 6.49 -8.17 -4.90
CA THR A 34 5.99 -9.27 -5.72
C THR A 34 6.99 -10.43 -5.83
N THR A 35 8.30 -10.18 -5.77
CA THR A 35 9.30 -11.26 -5.77
C THR A 35 9.36 -12.00 -4.43
N TYR A 36 9.08 -11.29 -3.33
CA TYR A 36 9.14 -11.83 -1.98
C TYR A 36 7.88 -12.58 -1.53
N HIS A 37 6.70 -12.24 -2.05
CA HIS A 37 5.43 -12.80 -1.61
C HIS A 37 4.76 -13.57 -2.75
N ARG A 38 5.11 -14.85 -2.91
CA ARG A 38 4.56 -15.69 -3.98
C ARG A 38 3.52 -16.69 -3.48
N ASP A 39 3.62 -17.12 -2.22
CA ASP A 39 2.67 -18.09 -1.65
C ASP A 39 1.27 -17.49 -1.47
N SER A 40 0.24 -18.16 -2.02
CA SER A 40 -1.14 -17.68 -2.00
C SER A 40 -1.77 -17.70 -0.60
N ARG A 41 -1.33 -18.62 0.28
CA ARG A 41 -1.81 -18.70 1.67
C ARG A 41 -1.21 -17.55 2.47
N ASN A 42 0.08 -17.28 2.28
CA ASN A 42 0.72 -16.12 2.88
C ASN A 42 0.00 -14.82 2.46
N LYS A 43 -0.20 -14.62 1.15
CA LYS A 43 -0.97 -13.47 0.63
C LYS A 43 -2.36 -13.36 1.25
N ALA A 44 -3.11 -14.46 1.38
CA ALA A 44 -4.45 -14.45 1.96
C ALA A 44 -4.44 -14.03 3.43
N THR A 45 -3.53 -14.59 4.23
CA THR A 45 -3.40 -14.21 5.65
C THR A 45 -2.98 -12.76 5.83
N HIS A 46 -2.11 -12.24 4.95
CA HIS A 46 -1.71 -10.83 4.94
C HIS A 46 -2.84 -9.91 4.49
N ALA A 47 -3.61 -10.30 3.47
CA ALA A 47 -4.77 -9.56 2.98
C ALA A 47 -5.83 -9.31 4.06
N VAL A 48 -5.92 -10.18 5.07
CA VAL A 48 -6.78 -10.01 6.24
C VAL A 48 -6.03 -9.33 7.40
N GLY A 49 -4.82 -9.82 7.71
CA GLY A 49 -4.05 -9.36 8.86
C GLY A 49 -3.65 -7.89 8.78
N ILE A 50 -3.24 -7.40 7.62
CA ILE A 50 -2.81 -6.00 7.44
C ILE A 50 -3.98 -5.02 7.71
N PRO A 51 -5.17 -5.15 7.09
CA PRO A 51 -6.32 -4.32 7.43
C PRO A 51 -6.70 -4.35 8.92
N VAL A 52 -6.65 -5.53 9.54
CA VAL A 52 -6.95 -5.70 10.98
C VAL A 52 -5.93 -4.93 11.84
N ILE A 53 -4.63 -5.03 11.53
CA ILE A 53 -3.61 -4.26 12.25
C ILE A 53 -3.80 -2.76 12.03
N VAL A 54 -3.99 -2.31 10.79
CA VAL A 54 -4.21 -0.89 10.48
C VAL A 54 -5.39 -0.35 11.29
N PHE A 55 -6.53 -1.05 11.29
CA PHE A 55 -7.69 -0.67 12.08
C PHE A 55 -7.38 -0.63 13.59
N SER A 56 -6.69 -1.64 14.12
CA SER A 56 -6.34 -1.71 15.54
C SER A 56 -5.45 -0.54 16.00
N VAL A 57 -4.50 -0.11 15.16
CA VAL A 57 -3.61 1.03 15.43
C VAL A 57 -4.40 2.34 15.37
N VAL A 58 -5.26 2.51 14.36
CA VAL A 58 -6.14 3.69 14.28
C VAL A 58 -7.04 3.76 15.52
N LEU A 59 -7.66 2.64 15.92
CA LEU A 59 -8.52 2.55 17.10
C LEU A 59 -7.79 2.94 18.39
N ALA A 60 -6.58 2.42 18.60
CA ALA A 60 -5.75 2.77 19.74
C ALA A 60 -5.36 4.26 19.73
N CYS A 61 -4.93 4.80 18.60
CA CYS A 61 -4.54 6.20 18.47
C CYS A 61 -5.74 7.15 18.57
N THR A 62 -6.96 6.73 18.25
CA THR A 62 -8.17 7.54 18.42
C THR A 62 -8.46 7.86 19.90
N LEU A 63 -7.96 7.07 20.85
CA LEU A 63 -8.07 7.36 22.28
C LEU A 63 -7.30 8.61 22.72
N VAL A 64 -6.37 9.11 21.90
CA VAL A 64 -5.53 10.27 22.22
C VAL A 64 -6.12 11.52 21.57
N PRO A 65 -6.80 12.41 22.33
CA PRO A 65 -7.25 13.70 21.80
C PRO A 65 -6.05 14.62 21.59
N LEU A 66 -6.00 15.33 20.45
CA LEU A 66 -4.96 16.32 20.17
C LEU A 66 -5.48 17.75 20.37
N VAL A 67 -6.58 18.08 19.71
CA VAL A 67 -7.19 19.40 19.78
C VAL A 67 -8.70 19.29 19.66
N THR A 68 -9.42 20.07 20.46
CA THR A 68 -10.87 20.22 20.31
C THR A 68 -11.15 21.58 19.72
N VAL A 69 -11.85 21.59 18.59
CA VAL A 69 -12.22 22.80 17.87
C VAL A 69 -13.71 23.04 18.09
N ALA A 70 -14.05 24.23 18.60
CA ALA A 70 -15.43 24.61 18.87
C ALA A 70 -16.29 24.47 17.61
N GLY A 71 -17.40 23.74 17.71
CA GLY A 71 -18.32 23.48 16.60
C GLY A 71 -17.89 22.40 15.60
N LEU A 72 -16.63 21.93 15.62
CA LEU A 72 -16.11 20.90 14.69
C LEU A 72 -15.77 19.58 15.38
N GLY A 73 -15.64 19.56 16.71
CA GLY A 73 -15.34 18.38 17.50
C GLY A 73 -13.85 18.18 17.78
N THR A 74 -13.47 16.98 18.19
CA THR A 74 -12.10 16.65 18.61
C THR A 74 -11.33 15.96 17.49
N VAL A 75 -10.20 16.56 17.10
CA VAL A 75 -9.19 15.90 16.28
C VAL A 75 -8.37 14.99 17.19
N THR A 76 -8.38 13.70 16.88
CA THR A 76 -7.61 12.67 17.60
C THR A 76 -6.32 12.35 16.86
N LEU A 77 -5.37 11.72 17.55
CA LEU A 77 -4.14 11.25 16.94
C LEU A 77 -4.43 10.23 15.83
N GLY A 78 -5.42 9.35 16.04
CA GLY A 78 -5.86 8.38 15.03
C GLY A 78 -6.33 9.05 13.73
N LEU A 79 -7.12 10.14 13.82
CA LEU A 79 -7.55 10.89 12.64
C LEU A 79 -6.37 11.59 11.94
N ALA A 80 -5.52 12.28 12.71
CA ALA A 80 -4.38 13.02 12.15
C ALA A 80 -3.38 12.11 11.43
N LEU A 81 -2.98 11.00 12.06
CA LEU A 81 -2.06 10.04 11.45
C LEU A 81 -2.68 9.37 10.22
N SER A 82 -3.97 9.01 10.28
CA SER A 82 -4.67 8.42 9.14
C SER A 82 -4.69 9.37 7.94
N ALA A 83 -4.97 10.66 8.16
CA ALA A 83 -4.97 11.67 7.10
C ALA A 83 -3.59 11.84 6.47
N VAL A 84 -2.53 11.92 7.28
CA VAL A 84 -1.15 12.04 6.80
C VAL A 84 -0.74 10.82 5.99
N VAL A 85 -0.91 9.61 6.54
CA VAL A 85 -0.52 8.36 5.85
C VAL A 85 -1.33 8.17 4.57
N TRP A 86 -2.63 8.48 4.59
CA TRP A 86 -3.46 8.35 3.39
C TRP A 86 -3.03 9.34 2.30
N ALA A 87 -2.69 10.58 2.65
CA ALA A 87 -2.13 11.55 1.72
C ALA A 87 -0.80 11.04 1.12
N LEU A 88 0.09 10.45 1.94
CA LEU A 88 1.34 9.84 1.45
C LEU A 88 1.07 8.71 0.44
N TRP A 89 0.09 7.84 0.70
CA TRP A 89 -0.28 6.79 -0.26
C TRP A 89 -0.83 7.34 -1.57
N ILE A 90 -1.64 8.40 -1.53
CA ILE A 90 -2.14 9.08 -2.73
C ILE A 90 -0.99 9.70 -3.53
N VAL A 91 0.00 10.28 -2.84
CA VAL A 91 1.21 10.82 -3.49
C VAL A 91 2.05 9.72 -4.13
N LEU A 92 2.20 8.56 -3.49
CA LEU A 92 2.95 7.43 -4.04
C LEU A 92 2.28 6.83 -5.29
N ASN A 93 0.96 6.66 -5.25
CA ASN A 93 0.17 6.28 -6.41
C ASN A 93 -1.28 6.73 -6.22
N ARG A 94 -1.77 7.62 -7.09
CA ARG A 94 -3.11 8.22 -6.93
C ARG A 94 -4.22 7.17 -6.89
N THR A 95 -4.23 6.21 -7.82
CA THR A 95 -5.33 5.23 -7.92
C THR A 95 -5.33 4.26 -6.73
N VAL A 96 -4.17 3.67 -6.42
CA VAL A 96 -4.03 2.73 -5.30
C VAL A 96 -4.24 3.45 -3.96
N GLY A 97 -3.71 4.65 -3.81
CA GLY A 97 -3.89 5.48 -2.62
C GLY A 97 -5.35 5.89 -2.40
N LEU A 98 -6.08 6.26 -3.46
CA LEU A 98 -7.52 6.54 -3.35
C LEU A 98 -8.32 5.28 -2.98
N ALA A 99 -7.98 4.13 -3.56
CA ALA A 99 -8.63 2.86 -3.22
C ALA A 99 -8.45 2.48 -1.74
N LEU A 100 -7.30 2.81 -1.15
CA LEU A 100 -7.06 2.65 0.29
C LEU A 100 -7.98 3.50 1.18
N GLY A 101 -8.73 4.46 0.61
CA GLY A 101 -9.82 5.13 1.31
C GLY A 101 -10.89 4.15 1.81
N LEU A 102 -11.10 3.02 1.12
CA LEU A 102 -12.01 1.95 1.56
C LEU A 102 -11.55 1.26 2.85
N LEU A 103 -10.26 1.34 3.19
CA LEU A 103 -9.73 0.88 4.47
C LEU A 103 -9.71 2.02 5.50
N VAL A 104 -9.21 3.18 5.12
CA VAL A 104 -8.96 4.31 6.03
C VAL A 104 -10.25 4.91 6.56
N VAL A 105 -11.22 5.21 5.68
CA VAL A 105 -12.44 5.93 6.08
C VAL A 105 -13.27 5.12 7.06
N PRO A 106 -13.60 3.82 6.82
CA PRO A 106 -14.31 3.02 7.80
C PRO A 106 -13.52 2.86 9.09
N SER A 107 -12.19 2.71 9.02
CA SER A 107 -11.34 2.57 10.21
C SER A 107 -11.45 3.78 11.14
N VAL A 108 -11.38 4.99 10.58
CA VAL A 108 -11.51 6.23 11.34
C VAL A 108 -12.92 6.39 11.92
N LEU A 109 -13.96 6.16 11.11
CA LEU A 109 -15.35 6.31 11.53
C LEU A 109 -15.74 5.32 12.62
N LEU A 110 -15.40 4.04 12.45
CA LEU A 110 -15.66 3.00 13.45
C LEU A 110 -14.87 3.22 14.73
N SER A 111 -13.64 3.72 14.64
CA SER A 111 -12.83 4.06 15.82
C SER A 111 -13.44 5.22 16.60
N ALA A 112 -13.85 6.28 15.92
CA ALA A 112 -14.55 7.40 16.54
C ALA A 112 -15.88 6.96 17.18
N TRP A 113 -16.65 6.11 16.48
CA TRP A 113 -17.88 5.53 17.00
C TRP A 113 -17.65 4.69 18.26
N ALA A 114 -16.60 3.86 18.27
CA ALA A 114 -16.27 2.98 19.38
C ALA A 114 -15.84 3.77 20.62
N VAL A 115 -14.94 4.73 20.46
CA VAL A 115 -14.49 5.60 21.56
C VAL A 115 -15.64 6.44 22.14
N ALA A 116 -16.63 6.81 21.32
CA ALA A 116 -17.79 7.56 21.78
C ALA A 116 -18.82 6.72 22.56
N ARG A 117 -18.78 5.39 22.48
CA ARG A 117 -19.85 4.49 23.00
C ARG A 117 -19.37 3.41 23.94
N LEU A 118 -18.10 3.07 23.92
CA LEU A 118 -17.51 2.01 24.72
C LEU A 118 -16.61 2.61 25.79
N SER A 119 -16.40 1.85 26.87
CA SER A 119 -15.41 2.25 27.89
C SER A 119 -14.00 2.24 27.30
N THR A 120 -13.11 3.10 27.82
CA THR A 120 -11.70 3.13 27.43
C THR A 120 -11.05 1.75 27.54
N GLY A 121 -11.32 1.00 28.62
CA GLY A 121 -10.77 -0.34 28.82
C GLY A 121 -11.27 -1.34 27.75
N THR A 122 -12.54 -1.25 27.35
CA THR A 122 -13.08 -2.06 26.24
C THR A 122 -12.39 -1.73 24.92
N VAL A 123 -12.21 -0.45 24.60
CA VAL A 123 -11.53 -0.03 23.37
C VAL A 123 -10.07 -0.48 23.36
N GLN A 124 -9.35 -0.32 24.47
CA GLN A 124 -7.97 -0.80 24.62
C GLN A 124 -7.88 -2.32 24.46
N GLY A 125 -8.81 -3.07 25.08
CA GLY A 125 -8.90 -4.52 24.93
C GLY A 125 -9.16 -4.95 23.49
N LEU A 126 -10.10 -4.30 22.81
CA LEU A 126 -10.39 -4.55 21.38
C LEU A 126 -9.18 -4.24 20.49
N ALA A 127 -8.57 -3.06 20.68
CA ALA A 127 -7.40 -2.66 19.90
C ALA A 127 -6.24 -3.65 20.12
N GLY A 128 -5.96 -4.04 21.36
CA GLY A 128 -4.93 -5.02 21.68
C GLY A 128 -5.22 -6.40 21.09
N ALA A 129 -6.44 -6.90 21.23
CA ALA A 129 -6.84 -8.20 20.68
C ALA A 129 -6.76 -8.24 19.14
N LEU A 130 -7.22 -7.18 18.46
CA LEU A 130 -7.12 -7.06 17.01
C LEU A 130 -5.67 -6.94 16.55
N PHE A 131 -4.85 -6.14 17.24
CA PHE A 131 -3.43 -6.00 16.91
C PHE A 131 -2.71 -7.34 17.00
N VAL A 132 -2.86 -8.06 18.12
CA VAL A 132 -2.27 -9.39 18.31
C VAL A 132 -2.82 -10.40 17.30
N GLY A 133 -4.14 -10.43 17.08
CA GLY A 133 -4.77 -11.33 16.11
C GLY A 133 -4.29 -11.09 14.68
N GLY A 134 -4.18 -9.84 14.27
CA GLY A 134 -3.64 -9.47 12.95
C GLY A 134 -2.17 -9.88 12.77
N TRP A 135 -1.37 -9.77 13.83
CA TRP A 135 0.01 -10.27 13.84
C TRP A 135 0.08 -11.79 13.77
N VAL A 136 -0.74 -12.50 14.53
CA VAL A 136 -0.84 -13.97 14.46
C VAL A 136 -1.14 -14.42 13.04
N LEU A 137 -2.09 -13.77 12.34
CA LEU A 137 -2.39 -14.08 10.95
C LEU A 137 -1.17 -13.89 10.04
N GLN A 138 -0.47 -12.76 10.13
CA GLN A 138 0.73 -12.51 9.32
C GLN A 138 1.85 -13.51 9.60
N LEU A 139 2.12 -13.80 10.88
CA LEU A 139 3.13 -14.79 11.26
C LEU A 139 2.77 -16.19 10.77
N LEU A 140 1.48 -16.56 10.79
CA LEU A 140 1.01 -17.83 10.24
C LEU A 140 1.30 -17.93 8.73
N GLY A 141 1.06 -16.85 7.99
CA GLY A 141 1.41 -16.74 6.57
C GLY A 141 2.90 -16.97 6.31
N HIS A 142 3.74 -16.29 7.08
CA HIS A 142 5.19 -16.44 7.02
C HIS A 142 5.67 -17.85 7.36
N VAL A 143 5.00 -18.55 8.29
CA VAL A 143 5.28 -19.97 8.58
C VAL A 143 4.98 -20.86 7.38
N TYR A 144 3.90 -20.60 6.63
CA TYR A 144 3.61 -21.35 5.40
C TYR A 144 4.66 -21.13 4.30
N GLU A 145 5.18 -19.91 4.16
CA GLU A 145 6.19 -19.58 3.14
C GLU A 145 7.64 -19.90 3.60
N GLY A 146 7.86 -20.15 4.90
CA GLY A 146 9.17 -20.43 5.48
C GLY A 146 10.13 -19.23 5.48
N ARG A 147 9.61 -18.02 5.27
CA ARG A 147 10.39 -16.77 5.20
C ARG A 147 10.12 -15.87 6.40
N LYS A 148 11.13 -15.13 6.86
CA LYS A 148 10.99 -14.21 7.99
C LYS A 148 10.09 -13.01 7.64
N PRO A 149 9.39 -12.41 8.63
CA PRO A 149 8.60 -11.21 8.41
C PRO A 149 9.45 -10.03 7.98
N ALA A 150 9.16 -9.47 6.82
CA ALA A 150 9.99 -8.40 6.26
C ALA A 150 9.89 -7.07 7.08
N LEU A 151 8.88 -6.94 7.97
CA LEU A 151 8.77 -5.82 8.91
C LEU A 151 9.94 -5.70 9.90
N VAL A 152 10.64 -6.80 10.21
CA VAL A 152 11.84 -6.73 11.07
C VAL A 152 13.00 -6.03 10.37
N ASP A 153 12.97 -5.94 9.04
CA ASP A 153 14.05 -5.36 8.26
C ASP A 153 13.87 -3.84 8.07
N ASN A 154 12.62 -3.34 7.99
CA ASN A 154 12.36 -1.91 7.83
C ASN A 154 10.89 -1.53 8.13
N LEU A 155 10.68 -0.57 9.04
CA LEU A 155 9.35 -0.02 9.35
C LEU A 155 8.65 0.63 8.13
N PHE A 156 9.39 1.10 7.13
CA PHE A 156 8.80 1.57 5.86
C PHE A 156 7.98 0.49 5.16
N GLN A 157 8.29 -0.79 5.34
CA GLN A 157 7.52 -1.86 4.71
C GLN A 157 6.09 -1.96 5.27
N ALA A 158 5.85 -1.45 6.48
CA ALA A 158 4.51 -1.30 7.04
C ALA A 158 3.61 -0.41 6.17
N LEU A 159 4.19 0.62 5.52
CA LEU A 159 3.47 1.51 4.62
C LEU A 159 3.24 0.89 3.24
N ILE A 160 4.11 -0.03 2.82
CA ILE A 160 4.05 -0.69 1.52
C ILE A 160 3.03 -1.83 1.51
N GLY A 161 2.89 -2.57 2.61
CA GLY A 161 1.97 -3.71 2.72
C GLY A 161 0.52 -3.39 2.34
N PRO A 162 -0.13 -2.34 2.90
CA PRO A 162 -1.47 -1.94 2.51
C PRO A 162 -1.60 -1.59 1.02
N MET A 163 -0.60 -0.87 0.45
CA MET A 163 -0.61 -0.53 -0.97
C MET A 163 -0.52 -1.77 -1.87
N PHE A 164 0.24 -2.78 -1.46
CA PHE A 164 0.34 -4.04 -2.19
C PHE A 164 -1.00 -4.78 -2.23
N ILE A 165 -1.68 -4.92 -1.09
CA ILE A 165 -2.99 -5.58 -1.04
C ILE A 165 -4.03 -4.81 -1.86
N ALA A 166 -4.04 -3.48 -1.76
CA ALA A 166 -4.94 -2.65 -2.55
C ALA A 166 -4.66 -2.79 -4.06
N MET A 167 -3.39 -2.84 -4.45
CA MET A 167 -3.00 -3.07 -5.85
C MET A 167 -3.45 -4.45 -6.35
N GLU A 168 -3.17 -5.53 -5.61
CA GLU A 168 -3.61 -6.89 -5.96
C GLU A 168 -5.14 -6.96 -6.08
N ALA A 169 -5.88 -6.32 -5.17
CA ALA A 169 -7.34 -6.24 -5.25
C ALA A 169 -7.82 -5.49 -6.50
N LEU A 170 -7.21 -4.34 -6.82
CA LEU A 170 -7.53 -3.59 -8.04
C LEU A 170 -7.21 -4.39 -9.30
N LEU A 171 -6.10 -5.13 -9.31
CA LEU A 171 -5.72 -6.02 -10.41
C LEU A 171 -6.74 -7.15 -10.59
N ALA A 172 -7.10 -7.82 -9.50
CA ALA A 172 -8.09 -8.90 -9.50
C ALA A 172 -9.48 -8.44 -9.97
N LEU A 173 -9.85 -7.19 -9.68
CA LEU A 173 -11.11 -6.58 -10.10
C LEU A 173 -11.06 -5.96 -11.51
N GLY A 174 -9.90 -5.94 -12.17
CA GLY A 174 -9.72 -5.27 -13.47
C GLY A 174 -9.81 -3.74 -13.40
N LEU A 175 -9.65 -3.16 -12.21
CA LEU A 175 -9.72 -1.71 -11.93
C LEU A 175 -8.34 -1.05 -11.80
N ALA A 176 -7.27 -1.82 -11.89
CA ALA A 176 -5.90 -1.29 -11.83
C ALA A 176 -5.61 -0.37 -13.03
N PRO A 177 -4.73 0.64 -12.87
CA PRO A 177 -4.29 1.48 -13.98
C PRO A 177 -3.73 0.66 -15.14
N ALA A 178 -4.07 1.05 -16.37
CA ALA A 178 -3.65 0.36 -17.58
C ALA A 178 -2.12 0.14 -17.62
N GLY A 179 -1.71 -1.08 -17.95
CA GLY A 179 -0.32 -1.51 -18.02
C GLY A 179 0.43 -1.54 -16.68
N LEU A 180 -0.23 -1.31 -15.53
CA LEU A 180 0.47 -1.33 -14.23
C LEU A 180 1.06 -2.71 -13.93
N HIS A 181 0.30 -3.77 -14.18
CA HIS A 181 0.76 -5.14 -13.99
C HIS A 181 2.03 -5.40 -14.82
N GLU A 182 1.98 -5.09 -16.11
CA GLU A 182 3.11 -5.28 -17.03
C GLU A 182 4.34 -4.48 -16.61
N ARG A 183 4.17 -3.24 -16.14
CA ARG A 183 5.30 -2.41 -15.66
C ARG A 183 5.94 -3.02 -14.41
N ILE A 184 5.15 -3.56 -13.49
CA ILE A 184 5.63 -4.22 -12.28
C ILE A 184 6.32 -5.54 -12.62
N GLU A 185 5.72 -6.37 -13.49
CA GLU A 185 6.30 -7.65 -13.90
C GLU A 185 7.61 -7.46 -14.66
N ARG A 186 7.69 -6.47 -15.57
CA ARG A 186 8.94 -6.13 -16.27
C ARG A 186 10.06 -5.75 -15.30
N GLN A 187 9.74 -5.11 -14.17
CA GLN A 187 10.71 -4.72 -13.14
C GLN A 187 11.07 -5.87 -12.19
N ALA A 188 10.12 -6.77 -11.90
CA ALA A 188 10.34 -7.91 -11.01
C ALA A 188 11.24 -8.99 -11.62
N GLY A 189 11.34 -9.04 -12.96
CA GLY A 189 12.13 -10.02 -13.70
C GLY A 189 11.44 -11.39 -13.82
N PRO A 190 12.06 -12.35 -14.55
CA PRO A 190 11.47 -13.65 -14.81
C PRO A 190 11.15 -14.44 -13.53
N ARG A 191 10.04 -15.18 -13.54
CA ARG A 191 9.74 -16.16 -12.50
C ARG A 191 10.68 -17.37 -12.69
N SER A 192 11.79 -17.41 -11.94
CA SER A 192 12.58 -18.64 -11.75
C SER A 192 11.76 -19.73 -11.08
#